data_AF-A0A100XEH0-F1
#
_entry.id   AF-A0A100XEH0-F1
#
_cell.length_a   1.000
_cell.length_b   1.000
_cell.length_c   1.000
_cell.angle_alpha   90.00
_cell.angle_beta   90.00
_cell.angle_gamma   90.00
#
_symmetry.space_group_name_H-M   'P 1'
#
loop_
_entity.id
_entity.type
_entity.pdbx_description
1 polymer ?
#
loop_
_entity_poly.entity_id
_entity_poly.type
_entity_poly.pdbx_seq_one_letter_code
_entity_poly.pdbx_strand_id
1 'polypeptide(L)'
;MAIPELKVNESALHWDPAEVMVPSVPAIPAGEDPMSQVVAEALPGVAAKVTEMVAATRAQEAEFAANVAAAKQAYQRTDDTADQELKSAADAVYVPGAL
;
A
#
# COMPACT_ATOMS: atom_id res chain seq x y z
N MET A 1 -7.80 -27.85 -9.91
CA MET A 1 -6.99 -26.78 -9.31
C MET A 1 -7.44 -26.63 -7.88
N ALA A 2 -6.55 -26.85 -6.90
CA ALA A 2 -6.87 -26.61 -5.49
C ALA A 2 -6.91 -25.09 -5.28
N ILE A 3 -8.00 -24.57 -4.73
CA ILE A 3 -8.09 -23.17 -4.32
C ILE A 3 -7.17 -23.05 -3.10
N PRO A 4 -6.15 -22.17 -3.11
CA PRO A 4 -5.30 -21.98 -1.95
C PRO A 4 -6.15 -21.55 -0.75
N GLU A 5 -5.92 -22.19 0.39
CA GLU A 5 -6.61 -21.87 1.64
C GLU A 5 -6.19 -20.46 2.08
N LEU A 6 -7.07 -19.48 1.88
CA LEU A 6 -6.75 -18.08 2.12
C LEU A 6 -6.85 -17.77 3.61
N LYS A 7 -5.71 -17.58 4.28
CA LYS A 7 -5.65 -17.17 5.69
C LYS A 7 -5.14 -15.74 5.77
N VAL A 8 -5.98 -14.82 6.25
CA VAL A 8 -5.65 -13.39 6.34
C VAL A 8 -5.37 -13.03 7.78
N ASN A 9 -4.27 -12.29 8.01
CA ASN A 9 -4.02 -11.63 9.28
C ASN A 9 -4.44 -10.17 9.19
N GLU A 10 -5.67 -9.87 9.63
CA GLU A 10 -6.25 -8.53 9.51
C GLU A 10 -5.48 -7.43 10.28
N SER A 11 -4.76 -7.81 11.33
CA SER A 11 -3.96 -6.88 12.12
C SER A 11 -2.71 -6.41 11.38
N ALA A 12 -2.19 -7.24 10.48
CA ALA A 12 -1.04 -6.94 9.63
C ALA A 12 -1.46 -6.34 8.27
N LEU A 13 -2.77 -6.32 7.95
CA LEU A 13 -3.29 -5.80 6.69
C LEU A 13 -3.52 -4.29 6.80
N HIS A 14 -2.43 -3.53 6.85
CA HIS A 14 -2.43 -2.07 6.77
C HIS A 14 -1.23 -1.60 5.95
N TRP A 15 -1.36 -0.40 5.37
CA TRP A 15 -0.27 0.28 4.68
C TRP A 15 -0.26 1.74 5.08
N ASP A 16 0.92 2.25 5.42
CA ASP A 16 1.14 3.65 5.72
C ASP A 16 2.11 4.21 4.65
N PRO A 17 1.68 5.15 3.81
CA PRO A 17 2.53 5.75 2.79
C PRO A 17 3.79 6.39 3.38
N ALA A 18 4.94 6.18 2.74
CA ALA A 18 6.21 6.69 3.23
C ALA A 18 6.35 8.20 2.95
N GLU A 19 6.77 8.96 3.96
CA GLU A 19 7.13 10.36 3.76
C GLU A 19 8.60 10.48 3.33
N VAL A 20 8.82 10.80 2.04
CA VAL A 20 10.15 11.00 1.48
C VAL A 20 10.35 12.47 1.14
N MET A 21 11.37 13.08 1.75
CA MET A 21 11.85 14.42 1.38
C MET A 21 13.01 14.29 0.40
N VAL A 22 12.88 14.91 -0.77
CA VAL A 22 13.98 14.97 -1.75
C VAL A 22 14.89 16.14 -1.40
N PRO A 23 16.17 15.92 -1.10
CA PRO A 23 17.11 17.00 -0.84
C PRO A 23 17.37 17.82 -2.11
N SER A 24 17.57 19.12 -1.96
CA SER A 24 17.98 19.99 -3.08
C SER A 24 19.36 19.59 -3.58
N VAL A 25 19.54 19.52 -4.91
CA VAL A 25 20.86 19.29 -5.49
C VAL A 25 21.72 20.56 -5.37
N PRO A 26 22.95 20.47 -4.84
CA PRO A 26 23.84 21.61 -4.78
C PRO A 26 24.20 22.10 -6.18
N ALA A 27 24.21 23.41 -6.39
CA ALA A 27 24.67 23.99 -7.64
C ALA A 27 26.19 23.80 -7.75
N ILE A 28 26.61 22.94 -8.67
CA ILE A 28 28.03 22.72 -8.97
C ILE A 28 28.38 23.55 -10.20
N PRO A 29 29.30 24.53 -10.10
CA PRO A 29 29.74 25.29 -11.26
C PRO A 29 30.48 24.37 -12.23
N ALA A 30 30.32 24.63 -13.53
CA ALA A 30 31.07 23.89 -14.54
C ALA A 30 32.58 24.17 -14.41
N GLY A 31 33.38 23.10 -14.46
CA GLY A 31 34.83 23.19 -14.62
C GLY A 31 35.24 23.63 -16.03
N GLU A 32 36.53 23.87 -16.25
CA GLU A 32 37.06 24.21 -17.58
C GLU A 32 36.94 23.05 -18.59
N ASP A 33 36.88 21.80 -18.11
CA ASP A 33 36.78 20.66 -19.00
C ASP A 33 35.35 20.49 -19.57
N PRO A 34 35.20 20.07 -20.84
CA PRO A 34 33.90 19.90 -21.48
C PRO A 34 32.98 18.90 -20.78
N MET A 35 33.53 17.89 -20.09
CA MET A 35 32.73 16.88 -19.40
C MET A 35 32.04 17.47 -18.16
N SER A 36 32.75 18.34 -17.41
CA SER A 36 32.19 19.07 -16.28
C SER A 36 31.08 20.04 -16.68
N GLN A 37 31.14 20.64 -17.87
CA GLN A 37 30.05 21.48 -18.40
C GLN A 37 28.78 20.67 -18.62
N VAL A 38 28.90 19.49 -19.25
CA VAL A 38 27.76 18.59 -19.50
C VAL A 38 27.14 18.10 -18.18
N VAL A 39 27.96 17.76 -17.19
CA VAL A 39 27.48 17.31 -15.87
C VAL A 39 26.76 18.44 -15.13
N ALA A 40 27.30 19.67 -15.16
CA ALA A 40 26.67 20.83 -14.54
C ALA A 40 25.31 21.18 -15.17
N GLU A 41 25.17 21.01 -16.49
CA GLU A 41 23.89 21.20 -17.20
C GLU A 41 22.87 20.09 -16.91
N ALA A 42 23.32 18.83 -16.76
CA ALA A 42 22.44 17.69 -16.55
C ALA A 42 21.94 17.54 -15.09
N LEU A 43 22.76 17.93 -14.11
CA LEU A 43 22.50 17.78 -12.66
C LEU A 43 21.13 18.32 -12.21
N PRO A 44 20.71 19.54 -12.59
CA PRO A 44 19.40 20.06 -12.23
C PRO A 44 18.23 19.18 -12.72
N GLY A 45 18.37 18.57 -13.91
CA GLY A 45 17.37 17.69 -14.49
C GLY A 45 17.17 16.39 -13.70
N VAL A 46 18.22 15.90 -13.05
CA VAL A 46 18.14 14.70 -12.18
C VAL A 46 17.30 15.00 -10.95
N ALA A 47 17.50 16.15 -10.30
CA ALA A 47 16.74 16.57 -9.13
C ALA A 47 15.23 16.67 -9.41
N ALA A 48 14.89 17.29 -10.54
CA ALA A 48 13.51 17.43 -11.00
C ALA A 48 12.85 16.06 -11.21
N LYS A 49 13.54 15.14 -11.89
CA LYS A 49 13.04 13.76 -12.11
C LYS A 49 12.86 12.99 -10.81
N VAL A 50 13.79 13.10 -9.87
CA VAL A 50 13.66 12.43 -8.56
C VAL A 50 12.46 12.97 -7.80
N THR A 51 12.24 14.28 -7.81
CA THR A 51 11.06 14.91 -7.17
C THR A 51 9.76 14.44 -7.81
N GLU A 52 9.71 14.38 -9.14
CA GLU A 52 8.56 13.87 -9.89
C GLU A 52 8.28 12.39 -9.57
N MET A 53 9.31 11.54 -9.56
CA MET A 53 9.20 10.12 -9.20
C MET A 53 8.69 9.94 -7.77
N VAL A 54 9.22 10.69 -6.80
CA VAL A 54 8.76 10.61 -5.40
C VAL A 54 7.30 11.04 -5.27
N ALA A 55 6.88 12.09 -5.97
CA ALA A 55 5.48 12.51 -5.98
C ALA A 55 4.56 11.45 -6.62
N ALA A 56 4.98 10.85 -7.74
CA ALA A 56 4.24 9.79 -8.41
C ALA A 56 4.14 8.52 -7.54
N THR A 57 5.23 8.11 -6.89
CA THR A 57 5.24 6.97 -5.95
C THR A 57 4.32 7.25 -4.77
N ARG A 58 4.33 8.45 -4.19
CA ARG A 58 3.43 8.82 -3.09
C ARG A 58 1.96 8.68 -3.49
N ALA A 59 1.60 9.05 -4.72
CA ALA A 59 0.23 8.87 -5.22
C ALA A 59 -0.16 7.39 -5.33
N GLN A 60 0.75 6.55 -5.82
CA GLN A 60 0.55 5.10 -5.90
C GLN A 60 0.42 4.44 -4.52
N GLU A 61 1.21 4.88 -3.54
CA GLU A 61 1.12 4.37 -2.16
C GLU A 61 -0.20 4.75 -1.49
N ALA A 62 -0.75 5.93 -1.78
CA ALA A 62 -2.08 6.32 -1.28
C ALA A 62 -3.19 5.44 -1.88
N GLU A 63 -3.11 5.13 -3.17
CA GLU A 63 -4.04 4.20 -3.81
C GLU A 63 -3.90 2.78 -3.25
N PHE A 64 -2.65 2.32 -3.04
CA PHE A 64 -2.40 1.03 -2.42
C PHE A 64 -2.96 0.96 -0.99
N ALA A 65 -2.79 2.01 -0.18
CA ALA A 65 -3.39 2.10 1.15
C ALA A 65 -4.93 1.98 1.10
N ALA A 66 -5.58 2.66 0.16
CA ALA A 66 -7.03 2.57 -0.04
C ALA A 66 -7.46 1.14 -0.42
N ASN A 67 -6.71 0.49 -1.31
CA ASN A 67 -6.97 -0.89 -1.73
C ASN A 67 -6.79 -1.89 -0.57
N VAL A 68 -5.75 -1.72 0.26
CA VAL A 68 -5.53 -2.53 1.46
C VAL A 68 -6.67 -2.35 2.46
N ALA A 69 -7.14 -1.12 2.68
CA ALA A 69 -8.28 -0.85 3.55
C ALA A 69 -9.58 -1.46 3.02
N ALA A 70 -9.83 -1.36 1.71
CA ALA A 70 -10.99 -1.97 1.07
C ALA A 70 -10.96 -3.51 1.17
N ALA A 71 -9.79 -4.13 0.97
CA ALA A 71 -9.61 -5.56 1.14
C ALA A 71 -9.88 -6.00 2.58
N LYS A 72 -9.36 -5.27 3.57
CA LYS A 72 -9.64 -5.52 4.99
C LYS A 72 -11.14 -5.50 5.29
N GLN A 73 -11.86 -4.49 4.80
CA GLN A 73 -13.32 -4.41 4.97
C GLN A 73 -14.06 -5.57 4.29
N ALA A 74 -13.58 -6.04 3.14
CA ALA A 74 -14.18 -7.18 2.45
C ALA A 74 -14.00 -8.48 3.23
N TYR A 75 -12.84 -8.71 3.83
CA TYR A 75 -12.61 -9.86 4.72
C TYR A 75 -13.50 -9.82 5.95
N GLN A 76 -13.52 -8.68 6.66
CA GLN A 76 -14.37 -8.51 7.84
C GLN A 76 -15.84 -8.77 7.55
N ARG A 77 -16.37 -8.24 6.43
CA ARG A 77 -17.76 -8.49 6.03
C ARG A 77 -18.03 -9.98 5.75
N THR A 78 -17.06 -10.68 5.16
CA THR A 78 -17.19 -12.11 4.85
C THR A 78 -17.22 -12.93 6.15
N ASP A 79 -16.33 -12.61 7.09
CA ASP A 79 -16.27 -13.27 8.40
C ASP A 79 -17.55 -13.01 9.23
N ASP A 80 -18.02 -11.75 9.28
CA ASP A 80 -19.28 -11.39 9.96
C ASP A 80 -20.49 -12.15 9.40
N THR A 81 -20.54 -12.30 8.07
CA THR A 81 -21.61 -13.06 7.39
C THR A 81 -21.55 -14.53 7.76
N ALA A 82 -20.35 -15.13 7.71
CA ALA A 82 -20.15 -16.53 8.08
C ALA A 82 -20.53 -16.79 9.55
N ASP A 83 -20.15 -15.89 10.46
CA ASP A 83 -20.52 -15.96 11.87
C ASP A 83 -22.04 -15.89 12.08
N GLN A 84 -22.73 -15.05 11.31
CA GLN A 84 -24.20 -14.95 11.38
C GLN A 84 -24.88 -16.22 10.84
N GLU A 85 -24.37 -16.80 9.76
CA GLU A 85 -24.84 -18.08 9.22
C GLU A 85 -24.64 -19.21 10.23
N LEU A 86 -23.46 -19.27 10.88
CA LEU A 86 -23.16 -20.26 11.93
C LEU A 86 -24.10 -20.12 13.13
N LYS A 87 -24.37 -18.89 13.60
CA LYS A 87 -25.33 -18.64 14.69
C LYS A 87 -26.74 -19.09 14.30
N SER A 88 -27.18 -18.73 13.10
CA SER A 88 -28.50 -19.13 12.59
C SER A 88 -28.64 -20.65 12.46
N ALA A 89 -27.58 -21.33 12.02
CA ALA A 89 -27.54 -22.79 11.97
C ALA A 89 -27.55 -23.42 13.37
N ALA A 90 -26.81 -22.84 14.32
CA ALA A 90 -26.81 -23.30 15.71
C ALA A 90 -28.21 -23.17 16.35
N ASP A 91 -28.90 -22.05 16.13
CA ASP A 91 -30.27 -21.82 16.61
C ASP A 91 -31.27 -22.80 15.98
N ALA A 92 -31.09 -23.15 14.70
CA ALA A 92 -31.93 -24.13 14.01
C ALA A 92 -31.73 -25.57 14.54
N VAL A 93 -30.54 -25.89 15.05
CA VAL A 93 -30.21 -27.20 15.63
C VAL A 93 -30.56 -27.26 17.12
N TYR A 94 -30.65 -26.12 17.80
CA TYR A 94 -31.03 -26.04 19.21
C TYR A 94 -32.52 -26.37 19.41
N VAL A 95 -32.80 -27.57 19.94
CA VAL A 95 -34.15 -27.94 20.42
C VAL A 95 -34.23 -27.67 21.93
N PRO A 96 -35.03 -26.69 22.39
CA PRO A 96 -35.17 -26.44 23.82
C PRO A 96 -35.88 -27.62 24.50
N GLY A 97 -35.19 -28.30 25.43
CA GLY A 97 -35.76 -29.35 26.28
C GLY A 97 -35.21 -30.77 26.13
N ALA A 98 -34.13 -30.99 25.38
CA ALA A 98 -33.51 -32.31 25.25
C ALA A 98 -32.24 -32.45 26.11
N LEU A 99 -32.41 -32.52 27.44
CA LEU A 99 -31.47 -33.13 28.40
C LEU A 99 -32.27 -33.77 29.54
#